data_AF-A0A0F9I7V5-F1
#
_entry.id   AF-A0A0F9I7V5-F1
#
_cell.length_a   1.000
_cell.length_b   1.000
_cell.length_c   1.000
_cell.angle_alpha   90.00
_cell.angle_beta   90.00
_cell.angle_gamma   90.00
#
_symmetry.space_group_name_H-M   'P 1'
#
loop_
_entity.id
_entity.type
_entity.pdbx_description
1 polymer ?
#
loop_
_entity_poly.entity_id
_entity_poly.type
_entity_poly.pdbx_seq_one_letter_code
_entity_poly.pdbx_strand_id
1 'polypeptide(L)'
;MLKIGQYVKVTSNDTNYDYTKNGSEGRVSGFATNEVDGTKVAMIRWYKITKEYLEERNPIWPVFPNSLTVIERANNGRLIKGKRYYICDDCGEEFRRVDIVSNQGNRICKKCFKYYSNCKECKGYFLQNTGKKYKLDFYCLECHKKLFVTCRRCAKEHLTTSMKEGPDGIKYCGACYKYLFILCSECETIVTRSEMTSESRGGRQICRVCYEALKLIKHYRWAPRKMNSNKEMWDNGLMMGVELEVLCRDRDEQAKELKDYLDLEKLGHNFYFKDDGTVVWEGHRGFEIVSHPFSLQHSHKHMKWKEVLSWLQKHKFVSYWGGKCGIHVHLSRDFFTEIEIKKLRLFHSVNYEKIYAFAKRGSQGSNYCLQEKYTKKQLLSKGLVGQEGKYHCVNINATAPTVELRMFRGTLNYKRFLATLQFCDALAHFVKVVSAVSLLKKTSWDLFKDWAEKQHRYEHLIRYFETKLV
;
A
#
# COMPACT_ATOMS: atom_id res chain seq x y z
N MET A 1 -35.64 7.09 -35.84
CA MET A 1 -34.65 6.37 -34.98
C MET A 1 -34.72 6.98 -33.58
N LEU A 2 -34.99 6.18 -32.55
CA LEU A 2 -35.08 6.65 -31.16
C LEU A 2 -33.67 6.62 -30.53
N LYS A 3 -33.27 7.70 -29.83
CA LYS A 3 -31.97 7.78 -29.12
C LYS A 3 -32.09 7.10 -27.76
N ILE A 4 -31.08 6.30 -27.39
CA ILE A 4 -30.98 5.63 -26.07
C ILE A 4 -30.91 6.69 -24.96
N GLY A 5 -31.72 6.53 -23.89
CA GLY A 5 -31.61 7.33 -22.66
C GLY A 5 -32.66 8.44 -22.44
N GLN A 6 -33.88 8.32 -22.95
CA GLN A 6 -34.95 9.29 -22.65
C GLN A 6 -35.68 8.99 -21.34
N TYR A 7 -35.98 10.05 -20.58
CA TYR A 7 -36.80 10.01 -19.36
C TYR A 7 -38.27 10.25 -19.71
N VAL A 8 -39.17 9.46 -19.14
CA VAL A 8 -40.62 9.56 -19.36
C VAL A 8 -41.32 9.78 -18.04
N LYS A 9 -42.31 10.69 -18.01
CA LYS A 9 -43.11 11.01 -16.84
C LYS A 9 -44.11 9.88 -16.58
N VAL A 10 -44.20 9.39 -15.35
CA VAL A 10 -45.05 8.23 -15.00
C VAL A 10 -45.98 8.59 -13.84
N THR A 11 -47.26 8.24 -13.95
CA THR A 11 -48.24 8.38 -12.88
C THR A 11 -48.18 7.16 -11.96
N SER A 12 -48.32 7.38 -10.66
CA SER A 12 -47.80 6.56 -9.56
C SER A 12 -48.29 5.10 -9.41
N ASN A 13 -49.06 4.56 -10.36
CA ASN A 13 -49.60 3.19 -10.30
C ASN A 13 -49.13 2.26 -11.44
N ASP A 14 -48.27 2.72 -12.36
CA ASP A 14 -47.70 1.86 -13.41
C ASP A 14 -46.43 1.14 -12.93
N THR A 15 -46.60 -0.03 -12.30
CA THR A 15 -45.49 -0.93 -11.93
C THR A 15 -45.27 -2.06 -12.96
N ASN A 16 -45.99 -2.06 -14.08
CA ASN A 16 -45.75 -3.02 -15.16
C ASN A 16 -44.52 -2.60 -15.99
N TYR A 17 -43.59 -3.53 -16.16
CA TYR A 17 -42.20 -3.28 -16.51
C TYR A 17 -41.91 -3.07 -18.01
N ASP A 18 -42.93 -3.16 -18.89
CA ASP A 18 -42.75 -3.20 -20.34
C ASP A 18 -43.61 -2.16 -21.06
N TYR A 19 -42.96 -1.33 -21.90
CA TYR A 19 -43.59 -0.28 -22.71
C TYR A 19 -43.35 -0.55 -24.19
N THR A 20 -44.40 -0.48 -25.01
CA THR A 20 -44.31 -0.66 -26.47
C THR A 20 -44.59 0.65 -27.21
N LYS A 21 -43.67 1.05 -28.10
CA LYS A 21 -43.86 2.22 -28.97
C LYS A 21 -43.15 2.03 -30.31
N ASN A 22 -43.86 2.20 -31.41
CA ASN A 22 -43.34 2.10 -32.79
C ASN A 22 -42.50 0.83 -33.04
N GLY A 23 -43.01 -0.34 -32.63
CA GLY A 23 -42.34 -1.64 -32.85
C GLY A 23 -41.07 -1.86 -32.01
N SER A 24 -40.85 -1.07 -30.97
CA SER A 24 -39.74 -1.23 -30.01
C SER A 24 -40.29 -1.47 -28.60
N GLU A 25 -39.68 -2.40 -27.87
CA GLU A 25 -39.95 -2.65 -26.45
C GLU A 25 -38.95 -1.89 -25.57
N GLY A 26 -39.46 -1.25 -24.52
CA GLY A 26 -38.68 -0.49 -23.56
C GLY A 26 -38.87 -1.04 -22.15
N ARG A 27 -37.75 -1.25 -21.43
CA ARG A 27 -37.77 -1.71 -20.03
C ARG A 27 -37.29 -0.60 -19.11
N VAL A 28 -37.99 -0.43 -17.98
CA VAL A 28 -37.60 0.54 -16.95
C VAL A 28 -36.34 0.04 -16.26
N SER A 29 -35.27 0.83 -16.36
CA SER A 29 -33.97 0.50 -15.76
C SER A 29 -33.72 1.20 -14.42
N GLY A 30 -34.59 2.16 -14.06
CA GLY A 30 -34.54 2.88 -12.80
C GLY A 30 -35.58 4.00 -12.73
N PHE A 31 -35.90 4.43 -11.52
CA PHE A 31 -36.80 5.55 -11.23
C PHE A 31 -35.99 6.71 -10.62
N ALA A 32 -36.35 7.94 -10.96
CA ALA A 32 -35.87 9.13 -10.29
C ALA A 32 -37.08 10.00 -9.89
N THR A 33 -37.01 10.57 -8.70
CA THR A 33 -38.03 11.48 -8.16
C THR A 33 -37.48 12.89 -8.20
N ASN A 34 -38.22 13.83 -8.77
CA ASN A 34 -37.87 15.24 -8.71
C ASN A 34 -38.15 15.77 -7.29
N GLU A 35 -37.13 16.25 -6.59
CA GLU A 35 -37.22 16.65 -5.18
C GLU A 35 -38.05 17.93 -4.97
N VAL A 36 -38.32 18.70 -6.02
CA VAL A 36 -39.02 19.99 -5.93
C VAL A 36 -40.55 19.86 -6.03
N ASP A 37 -41.06 18.93 -6.83
CA ASP A 37 -42.51 18.79 -7.08
C ASP A 37 -43.07 17.37 -6.83
N GLY A 38 -42.23 16.44 -6.39
CA GLY A 38 -42.61 15.06 -6.07
C GLY A 38 -42.91 14.18 -7.29
N THR A 39 -42.69 14.68 -8.51
CA THR A 39 -43.00 13.92 -9.72
C THR A 39 -42.02 12.76 -9.94
N LYS A 40 -42.55 11.55 -10.18
CA LYS A 40 -41.76 10.37 -10.57
C LYS A 40 -41.51 10.33 -12.08
N VAL A 41 -40.25 10.17 -12.47
CA VAL A 41 -39.83 9.94 -13.85
C VAL A 41 -39.07 8.62 -13.96
N ALA A 42 -39.33 7.85 -15.02
CA ALA A 42 -38.66 6.57 -15.27
C ALA A 42 -37.66 6.70 -16.42
N MET A 43 -36.49 6.08 -16.25
CA MET A 43 -35.49 5.96 -17.30
C MET A 43 -35.72 4.67 -18.09
N ILE A 44 -36.12 4.81 -19.34
CA ILE A 44 -36.46 3.68 -20.21
C ILE A 44 -35.30 3.38 -21.15
N ARG A 45 -34.78 2.14 -21.08
CA ARG A 45 -33.89 1.61 -22.11
C ARG A 45 -34.72 0.99 -23.21
N TRP A 46 -34.59 1.53 -24.41
CA TRP A 46 -35.25 1.04 -25.62
C TRP A 46 -34.36 0.01 -26.31
N TYR A 47 -34.93 -1.14 -26.63
CA TYR A 47 -34.26 -2.18 -27.39
C TYR A 47 -34.90 -2.23 -28.78
N LYS A 48 -34.06 -2.19 -29.82
CA LYS A 48 -34.52 -2.34 -31.20
C LYS A 48 -34.76 -3.82 -31.44
N ILE A 49 -36.01 -4.18 -31.65
CA ILE A 49 -36.40 -5.55 -31.95
C ILE A 49 -35.91 -5.87 -33.37
N THR A 50 -34.79 -6.57 -33.49
CA THR A 50 -34.37 -7.20 -34.75
C THR A 50 -35.10 -8.54 -34.89
N LYS A 51 -35.23 -9.04 -36.11
CA LYS A 51 -35.86 -10.35 -36.37
C LYS A 51 -35.15 -11.47 -35.58
N GLU A 52 -33.83 -11.35 -35.41
CA GLU A 52 -33.00 -12.22 -34.56
C GLU A 52 -33.33 -12.11 -33.06
N TYR A 53 -33.74 -10.95 -32.55
CA TYR A 53 -34.13 -10.77 -31.14
C TYR A 53 -35.51 -11.38 -30.81
N LEU A 54 -36.44 -11.44 -31.79
CA LEU A 54 -37.70 -12.15 -31.63
C LEU A 54 -37.53 -13.68 -31.72
N GLU A 55 -36.51 -14.14 -32.43
CA GLU A 55 -36.18 -15.56 -32.56
C GLU A 55 -35.47 -16.11 -31.30
N GLU A 56 -34.66 -15.30 -30.60
CA GLU A 56 -34.01 -15.70 -29.33
C GLU A 56 -34.93 -15.67 -28.10
N ARG A 57 -36.09 -14.99 -28.18
CA ARG A 57 -37.07 -14.94 -27.08
C ARG A 57 -38.40 -15.62 -27.36
N ASN A 58 -38.52 -16.32 -28.48
CA ASN A 58 -39.51 -17.39 -28.53
C ASN A 58 -38.91 -18.55 -27.73
N PRO A 59 -39.46 -18.94 -26.57
CA PRO A 59 -39.20 -20.29 -26.12
C PRO A 59 -39.69 -21.16 -27.27
N ILE A 60 -38.77 -21.84 -27.94
CA ILE A 60 -39.09 -23.10 -28.58
C ILE A 60 -39.54 -23.98 -27.41
N TRP A 61 -40.81 -23.81 -27.03
CA TRP A 61 -41.60 -24.93 -26.62
C TRP A 61 -41.41 -25.90 -27.76
N PRO A 62 -40.81 -27.07 -27.53
CA PRO A 62 -40.88 -28.09 -28.54
C PRO A 62 -42.36 -28.23 -28.87
N VAL A 63 -42.70 -27.93 -30.13
CA VAL A 63 -43.96 -28.38 -30.74
C VAL A 63 -43.81 -29.89 -30.81
N PHE A 64 -44.00 -30.53 -29.67
CA PHE A 64 -44.44 -31.90 -29.62
C PHE A 64 -45.90 -31.87 -30.07
N PRO A 65 -46.31 -32.73 -30.99
CA PRO A 65 -47.72 -32.93 -31.27
C PRO A 65 -48.36 -33.41 -29.95
N ASN A 66 -49.06 -32.50 -29.26
CA ASN A 66 -50.03 -32.65 -28.15
C ASN A 66 -49.93 -31.46 -27.16
N SER A 67 -50.68 -30.41 -27.46
CA SER A 67 -50.79 -29.14 -26.72
C SER A 67 -51.55 -29.27 -25.38
N LEU A 68 -50.84 -29.25 -24.24
CA LEU A 68 -51.37 -29.03 -22.88
C LEU A 68 -50.28 -28.45 -21.95
N THR A 69 -50.60 -27.42 -21.15
CA THR A 69 -49.78 -26.86 -20.04
C THR A 69 -49.54 -27.89 -18.91
N VAL A 70 -48.62 -27.66 -17.94
CA VAL A 70 -48.37 -28.58 -16.80
C VAL A 70 -49.64 -28.89 -15.98
N ILE A 71 -50.56 -27.92 -15.87
CA ILE A 71 -51.85 -28.09 -15.18
C ILE A 71 -52.86 -28.84 -16.08
N GLU A 72 -52.86 -28.61 -17.39
CA GLU A 72 -53.71 -29.34 -18.34
C GLU A 72 -53.24 -30.79 -18.55
N ARG A 73 -51.92 -31.01 -18.55
CA ARG A 73 -51.27 -32.29 -18.36
C ARG A 73 -51.45 -32.85 -16.96
N ALA A 74 -52.09 -32.22 -15.97
CA ALA A 74 -52.53 -32.92 -14.77
C ALA A 74 -53.97 -33.46 -14.92
N ASN A 75 -54.76 -32.89 -15.84
CA ASN A 75 -56.21 -33.11 -15.92
C ASN A 75 -56.70 -34.00 -17.09
N ASN A 76 -55.93 -34.16 -18.18
CA ASN A 76 -56.29 -35.05 -19.29
C ASN A 76 -55.98 -36.52 -19.01
N GLY A 77 -56.83 -37.18 -18.22
CA GLY A 77 -56.86 -38.64 -18.09
C GLY A 77 -58.01 -39.25 -18.90
N ARG A 78 -57.81 -40.44 -19.45
CA ARG A 78 -58.83 -41.19 -20.20
C ARG A 78 -59.94 -41.63 -19.24
N LEU A 79 -61.20 -41.31 -19.56
CA LEU A 79 -62.36 -41.75 -18.79
C LEU A 79 -62.80 -43.14 -19.27
N ILE A 80 -62.71 -44.14 -18.42
CA ILE A 80 -63.16 -45.50 -18.68
C ILE A 80 -64.17 -45.88 -17.58
N LYS A 81 -65.43 -46.13 -17.98
CA LYS A 81 -66.53 -46.49 -17.05
C LYS A 81 -66.63 -45.54 -15.83
N GLY A 82 -66.62 -44.23 -16.07
CA GLY A 82 -66.73 -43.21 -15.02
C GLY A 82 -65.47 -43.01 -14.16
N LYS A 83 -64.36 -43.69 -14.46
CA LYS A 83 -63.09 -43.59 -13.73
C LYS A 83 -62.01 -43.01 -14.63
N ARG A 84 -61.25 -42.03 -14.11
CA ARG A 84 -60.18 -41.35 -14.87
C ARG A 84 -58.86 -42.13 -14.72
N TYR A 85 -58.22 -42.44 -15.84
CA TYR A 85 -56.94 -43.15 -15.95
C TYR A 85 -55.88 -42.26 -16.60
N TYR A 86 -54.63 -42.43 -16.17
CA TYR A 86 -53.49 -41.63 -16.58
C TYR A 86 -52.37 -42.55 -17.06
N ILE A 87 -51.58 -42.14 -18.03
CA ILE A 87 -50.39 -42.87 -18.49
C ILE A 87 -49.19 -42.37 -17.71
N CYS A 88 -48.38 -43.28 -17.17
CA CYS A 88 -47.12 -42.94 -16.49
C CYS A 88 -46.09 -42.50 -17.51
N ASP A 89 -45.50 -41.32 -17.33
CA ASP A 89 -44.48 -40.80 -18.25
C ASP A 89 -43.15 -41.58 -18.19
N ASP A 90 -42.91 -42.36 -17.12
CA ASP A 90 -41.68 -43.15 -16.96
C ASP A 90 -41.79 -44.58 -17.52
N CYS A 91 -42.94 -45.25 -17.35
CA CYS A 91 -43.10 -46.67 -17.72
C CYS A 91 -44.23 -46.97 -18.71
N GLY A 92 -45.05 -45.97 -19.08
CA GLY A 92 -46.17 -46.13 -20.00
C GLY A 92 -47.38 -46.89 -19.45
N GLU A 93 -47.35 -47.40 -18.20
CA GLU A 93 -48.49 -48.10 -17.61
C GLU A 93 -49.65 -47.13 -17.26
N GLU A 94 -50.89 -47.59 -17.44
CA GLU A 94 -52.10 -46.87 -17.03
C GLU A 94 -52.34 -46.96 -15.51
N PHE A 95 -52.68 -45.85 -14.85
CA PHE A 95 -52.96 -45.78 -13.41
C PHE A 95 -54.12 -44.82 -13.05
N ARG A 96 -54.79 -45.07 -11.92
CA ARG A 96 -56.07 -44.41 -11.55
C ARG A 96 -55.98 -43.15 -10.68
N ARG A 97 -54.82 -42.82 -10.10
CA ARG A 97 -54.67 -41.70 -9.14
C ARG A 97 -53.43 -40.86 -9.46
N VAL A 98 -53.61 -39.57 -9.75
CA VAL A 98 -52.49 -38.61 -9.84
C VAL A 98 -52.19 -38.12 -8.43
N ASP A 99 -51.34 -38.83 -7.73
CA ASP A 99 -50.88 -38.37 -6.42
C ASP A 99 -49.58 -37.54 -6.56
N ILE A 100 -48.87 -37.64 -7.70
CA ILE A 100 -47.49 -37.16 -7.81
C ILE A 100 -47.19 -36.63 -9.22
N VAL A 101 -46.85 -35.35 -9.29
CA VAL A 101 -46.37 -34.65 -10.49
C VAL A 101 -44.95 -34.17 -10.23
N SER A 102 -44.03 -34.47 -11.14
CA SER A 102 -42.64 -34.03 -11.04
C SER A 102 -42.50 -32.52 -11.31
N ASN A 103 -41.33 -31.94 -11.00
CA ASN A 103 -41.00 -30.55 -11.33
C ASN A 103 -41.05 -30.23 -12.83
N GLN A 104 -41.01 -31.26 -13.67
CA GLN A 104 -41.09 -31.14 -15.13
C GLN A 104 -42.53 -31.34 -15.64
N GLY A 105 -43.50 -31.55 -14.73
CA GLY A 105 -44.89 -31.80 -15.09
C GLY A 105 -45.21 -33.26 -15.45
N ASN A 106 -44.29 -34.20 -15.18
CA ASN A 106 -44.49 -35.62 -15.50
C ASN A 106 -45.38 -36.29 -14.45
N ARG A 107 -46.33 -37.11 -14.91
CA ARG A 107 -47.23 -37.95 -14.12
C ARG A 107 -46.59 -39.28 -13.81
N ILE A 108 -46.40 -39.57 -12.53
CA ILE A 108 -45.62 -40.74 -12.10
C ILE A 108 -46.52 -41.72 -11.35
N CYS A 109 -46.54 -42.98 -11.79
CA CYS A 109 -47.27 -44.04 -11.09
C CYS A 109 -46.56 -44.43 -9.77
N LYS A 110 -47.30 -45.05 -8.84
CA LYS A 110 -46.78 -45.47 -7.53
C LYS A 110 -45.53 -46.37 -7.63
N LYS A 111 -45.44 -47.22 -8.66
CA LYS A 111 -44.28 -48.11 -8.87
C LYS A 111 -43.01 -47.33 -9.22
N CYS A 112 -43.13 -46.27 -10.03
CA CYS A 112 -42.00 -45.44 -10.45
C CYS A 112 -41.62 -44.38 -9.40
N PHE A 113 -42.56 -43.98 -8.54
CA PHE A 113 -42.30 -42.96 -7.52
C PHE A 113 -41.13 -43.29 -6.56
N LYS A 114 -40.84 -44.57 -6.33
CA LYS A 114 -39.69 -44.98 -5.51
C LYS A 114 -38.34 -44.41 -6.00
N TYR A 115 -38.25 -44.00 -7.26
CA TYR A 115 -37.07 -43.37 -7.87
C TYR A 115 -37.05 -41.85 -7.74
N TYR A 116 -38.04 -41.24 -7.09
CA TYR A 116 -38.15 -39.78 -6.93
C TYR A 116 -37.79 -39.34 -5.51
N SER A 117 -37.38 -38.09 -5.37
CA SER A 117 -37.17 -37.42 -4.09
C SER A 117 -37.82 -36.04 -4.10
N ASN A 118 -38.16 -35.55 -2.91
CA ASN A 118 -38.69 -34.21 -2.73
C ASN A 118 -37.54 -33.21 -2.57
N CYS A 119 -37.57 -32.12 -3.33
CA CYS A 119 -36.57 -31.08 -3.19
C CYS A 119 -36.80 -30.27 -1.91
N LYS A 120 -35.76 -30.14 -1.08
CA LYS A 120 -35.80 -29.39 0.18
C LYS A 120 -36.26 -27.94 0.01
N GLU A 121 -35.83 -27.28 -1.06
CA GLU A 121 -36.12 -25.87 -1.36
C GLU A 121 -37.52 -25.72 -1.99
N CYS A 122 -37.69 -26.17 -3.25
CA CYS A 122 -38.91 -25.89 -4.00
C CYS A 122 -40.09 -26.83 -3.68
N LYS A 123 -39.89 -27.82 -2.81
CA LYS A 123 -40.89 -28.83 -2.40
C LYS A 123 -41.45 -29.71 -3.51
N GLY A 124 -40.93 -29.62 -4.72
CA GLY A 124 -41.39 -30.45 -5.82
C GLY A 124 -40.56 -31.72 -6.01
N TYR A 125 -41.11 -32.68 -6.76
CA TYR A 125 -40.54 -34.01 -6.93
C TYR A 125 -39.62 -34.10 -8.15
N PHE A 126 -38.48 -34.79 -8.01
CA PHE A 126 -37.53 -34.99 -9.10
C PHE A 126 -36.91 -36.39 -9.04
N LEU A 127 -36.41 -36.89 -10.17
CA LEU A 127 -35.72 -38.18 -10.26
C LEU A 127 -34.42 -38.15 -9.46
N GLN A 128 -34.23 -39.11 -8.54
CA GLN A 128 -33.11 -39.16 -7.60
C GLN A 128 -31.74 -39.07 -8.28
N ASN A 129 -31.58 -39.70 -9.43
CA ASN A 129 -30.34 -39.70 -10.22
C ASN A 129 -30.05 -38.37 -10.94
N THR A 130 -31.01 -37.45 -11.05
CA THR A 130 -30.84 -36.15 -11.73
C THR A 130 -30.52 -35.00 -10.77
N GLY A 131 -30.79 -35.16 -9.47
CA GLY A 131 -30.48 -34.15 -8.48
C GLY A 131 -29.18 -34.39 -7.72
N LYS A 132 -28.98 -33.58 -6.69
CA LYS A 132 -27.81 -33.61 -5.83
C LYS A 132 -28.23 -33.82 -4.39
N LYS A 133 -27.53 -34.72 -3.70
CA LYS A 133 -27.69 -34.93 -2.26
C LYS A 133 -26.65 -34.07 -1.53
N TYR A 134 -27.11 -33.28 -0.55
CA TYR A 134 -26.23 -32.51 0.31
C TYR A 134 -26.58 -32.76 1.77
N LYS A 135 -25.64 -33.34 2.53
CA LYS A 135 -25.88 -33.89 3.87
C LYS A 135 -27.05 -34.89 3.84
N LEU A 136 -28.17 -34.55 4.49
CA LEU A 136 -29.36 -35.41 4.59
C LEU A 136 -30.48 -34.99 3.63
N ASP A 137 -30.36 -33.84 2.95
CA ASP A 137 -31.40 -33.27 2.11
C ASP A 137 -31.11 -33.49 0.61
N PHE A 138 -32.17 -33.48 -0.19
CA PHE A 138 -32.16 -33.66 -1.64
C PHE A 138 -32.51 -32.35 -2.35
N TYR A 139 -31.75 -32.00 -3.40
CA TYR A 139 -31.96 -30.79 -4.20
C TYR A 139 -32.09 -31.16 -5.68
N CYS A 140 -33.11 -30.62 -6.34
CA CYS A 140 -33.18 -30.70 -7.79
C CYS A 140 -32.04 -29.87 -8.41
N LEU A 141 -31.68 -30.16 -9.67
CA LEU A 141 -30.53 -29.53 -10.33
C LEU A 141 -30.62 -28.00 -10.37
N GLU A 142 -31.81 -27.45 -10.60
CA GLU A 142 -32.03 -26.00 -10.69
C GLU A 142 -31.86 -25.30 -9.33
N CYS A 143 -32.44 -25.84 -8.27
CA CYS A 143 -32.22 -25.35 -6.91
C CYS A 143 -30.74 -25.50 -6.51
N HIS A 144 -30.08 -26.59 -6.91
CA HIS A 144 -28.67 -26.79 -6.62
C HIS A 144 -27.80 -25.69 -7.29
N LYS A 145 -27.95 -25.47 -8.60
CA LYS A 145 -27.21 -24.41 -9.32
C LYS A 145 -27.42 -23.02 -8.73
N LYS A 146 -28.62 -22.72 -8.25
CA LYS A 146 -28.96 -21.41 -7.68
C LYS A 146 -28.43 -21.21 -6.27
N LEU A 147 -28.44 -22.27 -5.45
CA LEU A 147 -28.17 -22.17 -4.01
C LEU A 147 -26.74 -22.52 -3.63
N PHE A 148 -26.02 -23.29 -4.44
CA PHE A 148 -24.71 -23.81 -4.10
C PHE A 148 -23.59 -23.08 -4.86
N VAL A 149 -22.45 -22.93 -4.17
CA VAL A 149 -21.22 -22.38 -4.74
C VAL A 149 -20.04 -23.20 -4.24
N THR A 150 -19.01 -23.32 -5.09
CA THR A 150 -17.80 -24.08 -4.78
C THR A 150 -16.84 -23.24 -3.97
N CYS A 151 -16.36 -23.77 -2.84
CA CYS A 151 -15.29 -23.16 -2.06
C CYS A 151 -13.98 -23.18 -2.84
N ARG A 152 -13.33 -22.02 -3.01
CA ARG A 152 -12.08 -21.89 -3.77
C ARG A 152 -10.95 -22.79 -3.26
N ARG A 153 -10.84 -22.97 -1.94
CA ARG A 153 -9.73 -23.72 -1.33
C ARG A 153 -9.94 -25.23 -1.34
N CYS A 154 -11.07 -25.71 -0.83
CA CYS A 154 -11.30 -27.15 -0.67
C CYS A 154 -12.05 -27.80 -1.83
N ALA A 155 -12.48 -27.01 -2.83
CA ALA A 155 -13.25 -27.43 -3.99
C ALA A 155 -14.59 -28.13 -3.68
N LYS A 156 -15.06 -28.07 -2.42
CA LYS A 156 -16.36 -28.61 -2.01
C LYS A 156 -17.46 -27.59 -2.25
N GLU A 157 -18.64 -28.07 -2.65
CA GLU A 157 -19.84 -27.25 -2.79
C GLU A 157 -20.49 -27.01 -1.42
N HIS A 158 -20.97 -25.78 -1.22
CA HIS A 158 -21.62 -25.34 -0.01
C HIS A 158 -22.81 -24.44 -0.37
N LEU A 159 -23.79 -24.36 0.54
CA LEU A 159 -24.85 -23.37 0.43
C LEU A 159 -24.25 -21.97 0.44
N THR A 160 -24.70 -21.11 -0.47
CA THR A 160 -24.21 -19.73 -0.64
C THR A 160 -24.32 -18.93 0.65
N THR A 161 -25.38 -19.16 1.45
CA THR A 161 -25.60 -18.53 2.75
C THR A 161 -24.59 -18.92 3.83
N SER A 162 -23.90 -20.05 3.65
CA SER A 162 -22.88 -20.55 4.60
C SER A 162 -21.45 -20.15 4.23
N MET A 163 -21.29 -19.41 3.13
CA MET A 163 -20.00 -18.97 2.61
C MET A 163 -19.64 -17.59 3.15
N LYS A 164 -18.34 -17.36 3.30
CA LYS A 164 -17.77 -16.06 3.66
C LYS A 164 -16.93 -15.53 2.51
N GLU A 165 -17.00 -14.24 2.28
CA GLU A 165 -16.18 -13.57 1.27
C GLU A 165 -14.85 -13.12 1.89
N GLY A 166 -13.73 -13.51 1.27
CA GLY A 166 -12.39 -13.08 1.65
C GLY A 166 -12.10 -11.64 1.22
N PRO A 167 -10.99 -11.05 1.69
CA PRO A 167 -10.54 -9.71 1.27
C PRO A 167 -10.23 -9.62 -0.24
N ASP A 168 -10.10 -10.76 -0.93
CA ASP A 168 -9.95 -10.88 -2.38
C ASP A 168 -11.28 -10.92 -3.15
N GLY A 169 -12.42 -10.80 -2.47
CA GLY A 169 -13.75 -10.91 -3.07
C GLY A 169 -14.17 -12.35 -3.40
N ILE A 170 -13.41 -13.37 -2.97
CA ILE A 170 -13.67 -14.78 -3.29
C ILE A 170 -14.41 -15.45 -2.13
N LYS A 171 -15.31 -16.40 -2.44
CA LYS A 171 -16.08 -17.14 -1.43
C LYS A 171 -15.39 -18.39 -0.91
N TYR A 172 -15.35 -18.53 0.42
CA TYR A 172 -14.77 -19.63 1.17
C TYR A 172 -15.79 -20.23 2.14
N CYS A 173 -15.74 -21.54 2.36
CA CYS A 173 -16.51 -22.14 3.44
C CYS A 173 -15.95 -21.70 4.80
N GLY A 174 -16.79 -21.71 5.84
CA GLY A 174 -16.41 -21.18 7.16
C GLY A 174 -15.12 -21.76 7.75
N ALA A 175 -14.84 -23.05 7.53
CA ALA A 175 -13.60 -23.69 7.98
C ALA A 175 -12.38 -23.20 7.20
N CYS A 176 -12.48 -23.09 5.87
CA CYS A 176 -11.40 -22.57 5.04
C CYS A 176 -11.13 -21.10 5.32
N TYR A 177 -12.19 -20.31 5.53
CA TYR A 177 -12.09 -18.90 5.87
C TYR A 177 -11.32 -18.69 7.18
N LYS A 178 -11.72 -19.38 8.26
CA LYS A 178 -11.04 -19.30 9.57
C LYS A 178 -9.58 -19.77 9.51
N TYR A 179 -9.28 -20.72 8.63
CA TYR A 179 -7.92 -21.21 8.44
C TYR A 179 -7.05 -20.23 7.65
N LEU A 180 -7.59 -19.55 6.65
CA LEU A 180 -6.80 -18.65 5.79
C LEU A 180 -6.69 -17.23 6.32
N PHE A 181 -7.77 -16.72 6.94
CA PHE A 181 -7.91 -15.31 7.27
C PHE A 181 -8.07 -15.09 8.77
N ILE A 182 -7.68 -13.89 9.20
CA ILE A 182 -7.75 -13.45 10.59
C ILE A 182 -7.84 -11.92 10.64
N LEU A 183 -8.45 -11.41 11.70
CA LEU A 183 -8.58 -9.97 11.94
C LEU A 183 -7.30 -9.43 12.56
N CYS A 184 -6.76 -8.35 12.01
CA CYS A 184 -5.69 -7.59 12.66
C CYS A 184 -6.23 -6.93 13.93
N SER A 185 -5.55 -7.10 15.08
CA SER A 185 -5.99 -6.49 16.34
C SER A 185 -5.74 -4.98 16.45
N GLU A 186 -5.00 -4.40 15.50
CA GLU A 186 -4.67 -2.95 15.47
C GLU A 186 -5.59 -2.17 14.51
N CYS A 187 -5.75 -2.61 13.26
CA CYS A 187 -6.53 -1.91 12.25
C CYS A 187 -7.86 -2.55 11.90
N GLU A 188 -8.23 -3.64 12.58
CA GLU A 188 -9.49 -4.39 12.36
C GLU A 188 -9.69 -4.85 10.90
N THR A 189 -8.62 -4.91 10.11
CA THR A 189 -8.66 -5.39 8.73
C THR A 189 -8.47 -6.89 8.68
N ILE A 190 -9.28 -7.58 7.87
CA ILE A 190 -9.10 -9.01 7.60
C ILE A 190 -7.92 -9.19 6.66
N VAL A 191 -6.93 -9.95 7.09
CA VAL A 191 -5.72 -10.27 6.30
C VAL A 191 -5.51 -11.77 6.23
N THR A 192 -4.62 -12.22 5.36
CA THR A 192 -4.20 -13.62 5.38
C THR A 192 -3.36 -13.90 6.62
N ARG A 193 -3.44 -15.12 7.16
CA ARG A 193 -2.63 -15.51 8.33
C ARG A 193 -1.12 -15.40 8.09
N SER A 194 -0.67 -15.55 6.83
CA SER A 194 0.73 -15.35 6.44
C SER A 194 1.18 -13.89 6.54
N GLU A 195 0.26 -12.94 6.53
CA GLU A 195 0.54 -11.51 6.71
C GLU A 195 0.51 -11.08 8.17
N MET A 196 0.23 -12.00 9.10
CA MET A 196 0.26 -11.72 10.52
C MET A 196 1.68 -11.81 11.07
N THR A 197 1.94 -10.98 12.06
CA THR A 197 3.14 -11.03 12.88
C THR A 197 2.77 -10.79 14.33
N SER A 198 3.69 -11.13 15.22
CA SER A 198 3.50 -11.01 16.67
C SER A 198 4.39 -9.88 17.17
N GLU A 199 3.83 -9.00 17.99
CA GLU A 199 4.64 -8.03 18.71
C GLU A 199 5.51 -8.73 19.77
N SER A 200 6.78 -8.34 19.86
CA SER A 200 7.81 -8.98 20.70
C SER A 200 7.48 -8.95 22.20
N ARG A 201 6.58 -8.07 22.64
CA ARG A 201 6.14 -7.91 24.03
C ARG A 201 4.62 -7.81 24.08
N GLY A 202 3.94 -8.93 24.34
CA GLY A 202 2.49 -8.95 24.63
C GLY A 202 1.62 -9.84 23.75
N GLY A 203 2.18 -10.50 22.73
CA GLY A 203 1.49 -11.57 21.98
C GLY A 203 0.29 -11.13 21.14
N ARG A 204 0.09 -9.80 20.94
CA ARG A 204 -0.93 -9.29 20.02
C ARG A 204 -0.60 -9.72 18.59
N GLN A 205 -1.58 -10.30 17.91
CA GLN A 205 -1.47 -10.63 16.50
C GLN A 205 -1.92 -9.42 15.67
N ILE A 206 -0.98 -8.83 14.95
CA ILE A 206 -1.23 -7.67 14.07
C ILE A 206 -0.74 -7.97 12.67
N CYS A 207 -1.30 -7.28 11.67
CA CYS A 207 -0.82 -7.43 10.29
C CYS A 207 0.56 -6.79 10.14
N ARG A 208 1.32 -7.25 9.14
CA ARG A 208 2.66 -6.73 8.83
C ARG A 208 2.69 -5.21 8.62
N VAL A 209 1.63 -4.65 8.02
CA VAL A 209 1.52 -3.20 7.81
C VAL A 209 1.45 -2.45 9.13
N CYS A 210 0.57 -2.88 10.05
CA CYS A 210 0.48 -2.30 11.39
C CYS A 210 1.77 -2.49 12.18
N TYR A 211 2.39 -3.66 12.12
CA TYR A 211 3.66 -3.90 12.81
C TYR A 211 4.78 -2.97 12.32
N GLU A 212 4.94 -2.81 11.01
CA GLU A 212 5.91 -1.86 10.46
C GLU A 212 5.54 -0.40 10.78
N ALA A 213 4.25 -0.07 10.88
CA ALA A 213 3.78 1.25 11.30
C ALA A 213 4.07 1.53 12.79
N LEU A 214 3.98 0.52 13.66
CA LEU A 214 4.21 0.63 15.09
C LEU A 214 5.68 0.52 15.48
N LYS A 215 6.52 -0.12 14.66
CA LYS A 215 7.97 -0.18 14.91
C LYS A 215 8.55 1.21 15.13
N LEU A 216 9.12 1.44 16.31
CA LEU A 216 9.76 2.72 16.61
C LEU A 216 10.98 2.96 15.71
N ILE A 217 11.83 1.94 15.56
CA ILE A 217 12.98 1.97 14.65
C ILE A 217 12.58 1.37 13.31
N LYS A 218 12.57 2.20 12.28
CA LYS A 218 12.12 1.86 10.93
C LYS A 218 13.26 1.22 10.11
N HIS A 219 12.94 0.51 9.04
CA HIS A 219 13.97 0.02 8.12
C HIS A 219 14.67 1.17 7.36
N TYR A 220 15.87 0.95 6.86
CA TYR A 220 16.68 1.98 6.16
C TYR A 220 15.97 2.73 5.01
N ARG A 221 15.11 2.05 4.23
CA ARG A 221 14.37 2.68 3.11
C ARG A 221 13.15 3.50 3.54
N TRP A 222 12.83 3.53 4.83
CA TRP A 222 11.59 4.14 5.29
C TRP A 222 11.72 5.66 5.20
N ALA A 223 10.63 6.34 4.90
CA ALA A 223 10.57 7.79 4.99
C ALA A 223 9.15 8.18 5.42
N PRO A 224 9.00 9.26 6.20
CA PRO A 224 7.68 9.77 6.54
C PRO A 224 6.96 10.21 5.24
N ARG A 225 5.65 9.95 5.16
CA ARG A 225 4.83 10.28 3.99
C ARG A 225 4.86 11.78 3.66
N LYS A 226 4.99 12.62 4.69
CA LYS A 226 5.18 14.06 4.58
C LYS A 226 6.44 14.45 5.33
N MET A 227 7.38 15.08 4.64
CA MET A 227 8.53 15.71 5.27
C MET A 227 8.13 17.07 5.83
N ASN A 228 8.45 17.33 7.09
CA ASN A 228 8.37 18.67 7.66
C ASN A 228 9.57 19.47 7.17
N SER A 229 9.32 20.48 6.33
CA SER A 229 10.35 21.41 5.86
C SER A 229 10.50 22.55 6.87
N ASN A 230 11.39 22.34 7.84
CA ASN A 230 11.55 23.24 8.98
C ASN A 230 12.50 24.40 8.64
N LYS A 231 11.95 25.58 8.33
CA LYS A 231 12.73 26.78 7.99
C LYS A 231 12.14 28.04 8.59
N GLU A 232 12.99 29.03 8.83
CA GLU A 232 12.62 30.40 9.09
C GLU A 232 12.22 31.12 7.80
N MET A 233 11.46 32.21 7.93
CA MET A 233 10.94 32.97 6.79
C MET A 233 12.05 33.59 5.92
N TRP A 234 13.17 33.96 6.53
CA TRP A 234 14.30 34.65 5.90
C TRP A 234 15.49 33.72 5.58
N ASP A 235 15.25 32.41 5.55
CA ASP A 235 16.33 31.45 5.29
C ASP A 235 16.77 31.38 3.83
N ASN A 236 18.03 31.00 3.68
CA ASN A 236 18.78 30.92 2.42
C ASN A 236 18.33 29.82 1.44
N GLY A 237 17.19 29.17 1.69
CA GLY A 237 16.60 28.15 0.81
C GLY A 237 17.25 26.76 0.85
N LEU A 238 18.43 26.60 1.44
CA LEU A 238 19.05 25.28 1.61
C LEU A 238 18.36 24.52 2.75
N MET A 239 17.85 23.33 2.44
CA MET A 239 17.38 22.39 3.46
C MET A 239 18.43 21.30 3.68
N MET A 240 18.68 20.98 4.94
CA MET A 240 19.58 19.92 5.39
C MET A 240 18.84 18.86 6.18
N GLY A 241 19.22 17.60 6.06
CA GLY A 241 18.81 16.52 6.95
C GLY A 241 20.05 15.84 7.54
N VAL A 242 19.92 15.28 8.74
CA VAL A 242 21.04 14.61 9.43
C VAL A 242 20.64 13.19 9.79
N GLU A 243 21.53 12.25 9.51
CA GLU A 243 21.51 10.90 10.07
C GLU A 243 22.68 10.80 11.06
N LEU A 244 22.39 10.69 12.35
CA LEU A 244 23.37 10.49 13.41
C LEU A 244 23.33 9.03 13.87
N GLU A 245 24.37 8.27 13.54
CA GLU A 245 24.48 6.88 13.95
C GLU A 245 24.92 6.77 15.42
N VAL A 246 24.20 5.97 16.20
CA VAL A 246 24.49 5.74 17.62
C VAL A 246 24.46 4.25 17.96
N LEU A 247 25.43 3.81 18.75
CA LEU A 247 25.48 2.51 19.42
C LEU A 247 24.92 2.64 20.84
N CYS A 248 24.21 1.61 21.27
CA CYS A 248 23.61 1.48 22.59
C CYS A 248 23.62 0.00 23.04
N ARG A 249 23.31 -0.27 24.31
CA ARG A 249 23.34 -1.63 24.86
C ARG A 249 22.00 -2.33 24.68
N ASP A 250 20.93 -1.67 25.09
CA ASP A 250 19.55 -2.14 24.93
C ASP A 250 18.86 -1.27 23.87
N ARG A 251 18.98 -1.71 22.61
CA ARG A 251 18.58 -0.91 21.45
C ARG A 251 17.13 -0.46 21.48
N ASP A 252 16.22 -1.38 21.79
CA ASP A 252 14.79 -1.10 21.68
C ASP A 252 14.29 -0.30 22.89
N GLU A 253 14.75 -0.63 24.11
CA GLU A 253 14.39 0.13 25.31
C GLU A 253 14.95 1.55 25.27
N GLN A 254 16.24 1.71 24.94
CA GLN A 254 16.86 3.03 24.91
C GLN A 254 16.34 3.91 23.75
N ALA A 255 15.92 3.30 22.63
CA ALA A 255 15.22 4.05 21.59
C ALA A 255 13.87 4.58 22.08
N LYS A 256 13.12 3.78 22.87
CA LYS A 256 11.87 4.22 23.48
C LYS A 256 12.10 5.36 24.48
N GLU A 257 13.08 5.23 25.37
CA GLU A 257 13.46 6.30 26.31
C GLU A 257 13.82 7.61 25.59
N LEU A 258 14.58 7.51 24.49
CA LEU A 258 14.91 8.67 23.66
C LEU A 258 13.67 9.28 23.03
N LYS A 259 12.74 8.46 22.51
CA LYS A 259 11.48 8.95 21.94
C LYS A 259 10.65 9.68 22.98
N ASP A 260 10.51 9.11 24.17
CA ASP A 260 9.75 9.69 25.28
C ASP A 260 10.37 11.03 25.72
N TYR A 261 11.71 11.10 25.82
CA TYR A 261 12.42 12.35 26.09
C TYR A 261 12.19 13.41 25.01
N LEU A 262 12.32 13.04 23.74
CA LEU A 262 12.09 13.97 22.62
C LEU A 262 10.65 14.46 22.60
N ASP A 263 9.66 13.62 22.87
CA ASP A 263 8.26 14.04 22.94
C ASP A 263 8.01 14.99 24.11
N LEU A 264 8.55 14.69 25.28
CA LEU A 264 8.46 15.56 26.47
C LEU A 264 9.06 16.95 26.20
N GLU A 265 10.19 17.01 25.50
CA GLU A 265 10.85 18.25 25.10
C GLU A 265 10.20 18.96 23.90
N LYS A 266 9.10 18.40 23.37
CA LYS A 266 8.41 18.84 22.16
C LYS A 266 9.30 18.84 20.91
N LEU A 267 10.25 17.91 20.85
CA LEU A 267 11.19 17.70 19.75
C LEU A 267 10.87 16.45 18.90
N GLY A 268 9.99 15.55 19.37
CA GLY A 268 9.73 14.28 18.69
C GLY A 268 9.26 14.41 17.23
N HIS A 269 8.62 15.52 16.86
CA HIS A 269 8.20 15.81 15.49
C HIS A 269 9.37 16.16 14.54
N ASN A 270 10.57 16.38 15.07
CA ASN A 270 11.77 16.69 14.31
C ASN A 270 12.59 15.45 13.94
N PHE A 271 12.31 14.30 14.55
CA PHE A 271 13.15 13.12 14.45
C PHE A 271 12.36 11.83 14.19
N TYR A 272 13.00 10.88 13.52
CA TYR A 272 12.56 9.50 13.41
C TYR A 272 13.78 8.57 13.44
N PHE A 273 13.58 7.29 13.76
CA PHE A 273 14.69 6.35 13.92
C PHE A 273 14.73 5.31 12.81
N LYS A 274 15.94 4.96 12.37
CA LYS A 274 16.19 4.00 11.30
C LYS A 274 17.22 2.95 11.68
N ASP A 275 17.14 1.81 11.02
CA ASP A 275 18.13 0.76 11.06
C ASP A 275 18.57 0.37 9.65
N ASP A 276 19.86 0.56 9.37
CA ASP A 276 20.54 0.16 8.15
C ASP A 276 21.37 -1.12 8.29
N GLY A 277 21.36 -1.71 9.49
CA GLY A 277 22.06 -2.94 9.84
C GLY A 277 23.58 -2.79 9.93
N THR A 278 24.14 -1.59 9.76
CA THR A 278 25.59 -1.39 9.73
C THR A 278 26.17 -0.99 11.09
N VAL A 279 25.35 -0.44 11.98
CA VAL A 279 25.75 0.03 13.31
C VAL A 279 25.80 -1.13 14.31
N VAL A 280 26.81 -2.00 14.20
CA VAL A 280 27.02 -3.15 15.09
C VAL A 280 28.49 -3.28 15.54
N TRP A 281 28.71 -3.39 16.84
CA TRP A 281 30.04 -3.57 17.43
C TRP A 281 29.99 -4.45 18.68
N GLU A 282 30.80 -5.52 18.71
CA GLU A 282 30.92 -6.48 19.84
C GLU A 282 29.56 -6.97 20.39
N GLY A 283 28.61 -7.28 19.51
CA GLY A 283 27.27 -7.74 19.90
C GLY A 283 26.29 -6.63 20.25
N HIS A 284 26.75 -5.39 20.42
CA HIS A 284 25.89 -4.21 20.56
C HIS A 284 25.38 -3.74 19.19
N ARG A 285 24.07 -3.45 19.11
CA ARG A 285 23.43 -2.91 17.91
C ARG A 285 22.93 -1.51 18.18
N GLY A 286 23.13 -0.64 17.21
CA GLY A 286 22.70 0.74 17.23
C GLY A 286 21.51 1.02 16.32
N PHE A 287 21.29 2.31 16.08
CA PHE A 287 20.33 2.83 15.11
C PHE A 287 20.75 4.25 14.69
N GLU A 288 20.09 4.77 13.67
CA GLU A 288 20.25 6.15 13.20
C GLU A 288 19.15 7.03 13.79
N ILE A 289 19.55 8.15 14.39
CA ILE A 289 18.65 9.25 14.73
C ILE A 289 18.60 10.17 13.52
N VAL A 290 17.46 10.21 12.84
CA VAL A 290 17.31 10.93 11.58
C VAL A 290 16.41 12.13 11.76
N SER A 291 16.85 13.29 11.29
CA SER A 291 16.04 14.51 11.34
C SER A 291 15.11 14.64 10.13
N HIS A 292 13.99 15.31 10.33
CA HIS A 292 13.31 16.00 9.24
C HIS A 292 14.20 17.10 8.63
N PRO A 293 13.95 17.50 7.37
CA PRO A 293 14.70 18.58 6.74
C PRO A 293 14.58 19.90 7.50
N PHE A 294 15.70 20.58 7.73
CA PHE A 294 15.77 21.88 8.39
C PHE A 294 16.74 22.84 7.68
N SER A 295 16.53 24.15 7.83
CA SER A 295 17.58 25.14 7.52
C SER A 295 18.57 25.26 8.68
N LEU A 296 19.78 25.77 8.42
CA LEU A 296 20.78 25.98 9.48
C LEU A 296 20.25 26.88 10.61
N GLN A 297 19.51 27.94 10.27
CA GLN A 297 18.96 28.89 11.24
C GLN A 297 17.87 28.26 12.10
N HIS A 298 16.94 27.50 11.48
CA HIS A 298 15.93 26.77 12.22
C HIS A 298 16.58 25.76 13.17
N SER A 299 17.60 25.05 12.68
CA SER A 299 18.39 24.12 13.49
C SER A 299 18.99 24.79 14.72
N HIS A 300 19.55 26.00 14.57
CA HIS A 300 20.11 26.75 15.69
C HIS A 300 19.05 27.12 16.74
N LYS A 301 17.85 27.52 16.31
CA LYS A 301 16.80 28.04 17.20
C LYS A 301 15.97 26.95 17.88
N HIS A 302 15.68 25.86 17.18
CA HIS A 302 14.58 24.96 17.55
C HIS A 302 15.00 23.51 17.82
N MET A 303 16.12 23.04 17.27
CA MET A 303 16.48 21.62 17.37
C MET A 303 17.10 21.21 18.71
N LYS A 304 17.46 22.17 19.57
CA LYS A 304 18.03 21.94 20.93
C LYS A 304 19.15 20.87 20.92
N TRP A 305 20.08 20.97 19.97
CA TRP A 305 21.11 19.96 19.76
C TRP A 305 21.99 19.72 20.98
N LYS A 306 22.26 20.76 21.79
CA LYS A 306 23.10 20.62 22.98
C LYS A 306 22.45 19.67 23.98
N GLU A 307 21.17 19.87 24.24
CA GLU A 307 20.34 19.10 25.15
C GLU A 307 20.21 17.65 24.68
N VAL A 308 19.86 17.45 23.39
CA VAL A 308 19.72 16.11 22.80
C VAL A 308 21.03 15.33 22.87
N LEU A 309 22.15 15.93 22.46
CA LEU A 309 23.46 15.26 22.47
C LEU A 309 23.96 14.98 23.90
N SER A 310 23.73 15.90 24.85
CA SER A 310 24.05 15.67 26.26
C SER A 310 23.18 14.57 26.89
N TRP A 311 21.91 14.49 26.52
CA TRP A 311 21.02 13.42 26.96
C TRP A 311 21.54 12.05 26.48
N LEU A 312 21.92 11.95 25.20
CA LEU A 312 22.50 10.72 24.63
C LEU A 312 23.77 10.30 25.39
N GLN A 313 24.67 11.24 25.68
CA GLN A 313 25.88 10.96 26.46
C GLN A 313 25.56 10.45 27.87
N LYS A 314 24.59 11.07 28.55
CA LYS A 314 24.16 10.69 29.90
C LYS A 314 23.60 9.26 29.92
N HIS A 315 22.86 8.88 28.89
CA HIS A 315 22.26 7.55 28.72
C HIS A 315 23.19 6.55 28.01
N LYS A 316 24.50 6.83 28.01
CA LYS A 316 25.56 5.90 27.56
C LYS A 316 25.46 5.50 26.08
N PHE A 317 24.82 6.33 25.26
CA PHE A 317 24.96 6.22 23.81
C PHE A 317 26.36 6.59 23.37
N VAL A 318 26.76 6.01 22.25
CA VAL A 318 28.07 6.21 21.67
C VAL A 318 27.95 6.42 20.16
N SER A 319 28.57 7.48 19.64
CA SER A 319 28.60 7.76 18.20
C SER A 319 30.04 7.77 17.67
N TYR A 320 30.96 6.96 18.21
CA TYR A 320 32.36 7.00 17.72
C TYR A 320 33.16 5.71 17.86
N TRP A 321 32.67 4.74 18.65
CA TRP A 321 33.41 3.51 18.93
C TRP A 321 33.46 2.58 17.71
N GLY A 322 34.58 1.88 17.57
CA GLY A 322 34.84 0.95 16.47
C GLY A 322 34.98 1.59 15.08
N GLY A 323 34.89 2.93 14.96
CA GLY A 323 34.95 3.64 13.68
C GLY A 323 33.75 3.41 12.75
N LYS A 324 32.71 2.72 13.24
CA LYS A 324 31.54 2.32 12.45
C LYS A 324 30.43 3.37 12.43
N CYS A 325 30.34 4.22 13.44
CA CYS A 325 29.36 5.32 13.48
C CYS A 325 29.82 6.54 12.66
N GLY A 326 28.93 7.04 11.81
CA GLY A 326 29.06 8.26 11.02
C GLY A 326 28.03 9.34 11.37
N ILE A 327 28.22 10.50 10.74
CA ILE A 327 27.18 11.49 10.53
C ILE A 327 27.01 11.65 9.03
N HIS A 328 25.81 11.43 8.51
CA HIS A 328 25.47 11.76 7.13
C HIS A 328 24.66 13.04 7.12
N VAL A 329 25.05 13.99 6.26
CA VAL A 329 24.30 15.24 6.07
C VAL A 329 23.76 15.27 4.65
N HIS A 330 22.44 15.31 4.52
CA HIS A 330 21.74 15.41 3.26
C HIS A 330 21.47 16.87 2.94
N LEU A 331 21.88 17.34 1.78
CA LEU A 331 21.62 18.69 1.27
C LEU A 331 20.54 18.61 0.20
N SER A 332 19.55 19.50 0.22
CA SER A 332 18.48 19.49 -0.76
C SER A 332 19.04 19.72 -2.17
N ARG A 333 18.70 18.82 -3.10
CA ARG A 333 19.30 18.83 -4.44
C ARG A 333 18.83 20.02 -5.27
N ASP A 334 17.61 20.47 -5.04
CA ASP A 334 16.98 21.64 -5.66
C ASP A 334 17.69 22.96 -5.33
N PHE A 335 18.48 22.99 -4.25
CA PHE A 335 19.34 24.12 -3.95
C PHE A 335 20.47 24.29 -4.98
N PHE A 336 20.85 23.23 -5.70
CA PHE A 336 22.00 23.24 -6.61
C PHE A 336 21.59 23.19 -8.08
N THR A 337 22.32 23.93 -8.90
CA THR A 337 22.41 23.67 -10.34
C THR A 337 23.37 22.50 -10.61
N GLU A 338 23.31 21.95 -11.82
CA GLU A 338 24.22 20.87 -12.24
C GLU A 338 25.70 21.24 -12.04
N ILE A 339 26.09 22.45 -12.44
CA ILE A 339 27.47 22.91 -12.33
C ILE A 339 27.91 23.08 -10.87
N GLU A 340 27.00 23.46 -9.96
CA GLU A 340 27.29 23.59 -8.53
C GLU A 340 27.52 22.22 -7.87
N ILE A 341 26.76 21.18 -8.25
CA ILE A 341 27.03 19.80 -7.81
C ILE A 341 28.40 19.33 -8.32
N LYS A 342 28.77 19.67 -9.56
CA LYS A 342 30.11 19.37 -10.10
C LYS A 342 31.21 20.10 -9.35
N LYS A 343 30.99 21.38 -9.01
CA LYS A 343 31.92 22.17 -8.18
C LYS A 343 32.08 21.58 -6.79
N LEU A 344 31.00 21.09 -6.16
CA LEU A 344 31.04 20.40 -4.88
C LEU A 344 31.92 19.14 -4.93
N ARG A 345 31.71 18.28 -5.92
CA ARG A 345 32.55 17.07 -6.14
C ARG A 345 34.01 17.44 -6.39
N LEU A 346 34.26 18.48 -7.19
CA LEU A 346 35.61 18.96 -7.46
C LEU A 346 36.30 19.50 -6.21
N PHE A 347 35.63 20.35 -5.43
CA PHE A 347 36.17 20.89 -4.19
C PHE A 347 36.53 19.75 -3.23
N HIS A 348 35.65 18.75 -3.09
CA HIS A 348 35.92 17.57 -2.27
C HIS A 348 37.14 16.79 -2.78
N SER A 349 37.20 16.51 -4.08
CA SER A 349 38.32 15.75 -4.68
C SER A 349 39.66 16.47 -4.52
N VAL A 350 39.71 17.79 -4.73
CA VAL A 350 40.95 18.59 -4.65
C VAL A 350 41.43 18.76 -3.21
N ASN A 351 40.49 18.92 -2.26
CA ASN A 351 40.80 19.19 -0.86
C ASN A 351 40.59 17.98 0.06
N TYR A 352 40.58 16.77 -0.49
CA TYR A 352 40.24 15.54 0.23
C TYR A 352 41.00 15.39 1.55
N GLU A 353 42.33 15.57 1.57
CA GLU A 353 43.14 15.43 2.79
C GLU A 353 42.69 16.37 3.91
N LYS A 354 42.38 17.63 3.57
CA LYS A 354 41.94 18.64 4.55
C LYS A 354 40.52 18.35 5.05
N ILE A 355 39.63 17.91 4.16
CA ILE A 355 38.27 17.49 4.50
C ILE A 355 38.30 16.23 5.37
N TYR A 356 39.14 15.26 5.04
CA TYR A 356 39.33 14.03 5.79
C TYR A 356 39.86 14.33 7.20
N ALA A 357 40.86 15.21 7.31
CA ALA A 357 41.38 15.69 8.59
C ALA A 357 40.31 16.40 9.44
N PHE A 358 39.43 17.18 8.80
CA PHE A 358 38.25 17.80 9.44
C PHE A 358 37.24 16.74 9.90
N ALA A 359 36.94 15.76 9.05
CA ALA A 359 35.92 14.75 9.27
C ALA A 359 36.29 13.72 10.35
N LYS A 360 37.59 13.55 10.65
CA LYS A 360 38.16 12.63 11.65
C LYS A 360 37.78 11.16 11.48
N ARG A 361 37.42 10.74 10.27
CA ARG A 361 37.24 9.31 9.96
C ARG A 361 38.64 8.68 9.97
N GLY A 362 38.91 7.72 10.85
CA GLY A 362 40.23 7.07 10.94
C GLY A 362 40.52 6.19 9.73
N SER A 363 41.73 5.60 9.65
CA SER A 363 42.20 4.75 8.54
C SER A 363 41.32 3.53 8.18
N GLN A 364 40.32 3.21 9.01
CA GLN A 364 39.33 2.15 8.79
C GLN A 364 38.16 2.57 7.86
N GLY A 365 38.12 3.81 7.36
CA GLY A 365 37.01 4.38 6.59
C GLY A 365 36.96 4.04 5.10
N SER A 366 37.87 3.22 4.56
CA SER A 366 38.07 3.10 3.10
C SER A 366 36.90 2.48 2.33
N ASN A 367 36.15 1.53 2.92
CA ASN A 367 35.09 0.83 2.19
C ASN A 367 33.70 1.51 2.25
N TYR A 368 33.50 2.45 3.19
CA TYR A 368 32.22 3.09 3.46
C TYR A 368 32.24 4.63 3.28
N CYS A 369 33.39 5.17 2.85
CA CYS A 369 33.59 6.56 2.40
C CYS A 369 34.66 6.59 1.30
N LEU A 370 34.28 6.23 0.08
CA LEU A 370 35.16 6.25 -1.07
C LEU A 370 35.46 7.69 -1.45
N GLN A 371 36.75 8.00 -1.56
CA GLN A 371 37.22 9.21 -2.20
C GLN A 371 36.87 9.14 -3.69
N GLU A 372 36.17 10.16 -4.17
CA GLU A 372 36.04 10.38 -5.59
C GLU A 372 37.26 11.13 -6.14
N LYS A 373 37.92 10.58 -7.17
CA LYS A 373 38.94 11.27 -7.97
C LYS A 373 38.27 12.03 -9.12
N TYR A 374 37.69 13.19 -8.81
CA TYR A 374 36.92 13.99 -9.78
C TYR A 374 37.84 14.83 -10.67
N THR A 375 37.71 14.67 -11.98
CA THR A 375 38.62 15.26 -12.97
C THR A 375 38.05 16.49 -13.66
N LYS A 376 38.93 17.33 -14.23
CA LYS A 376 38.54 18.47 -15.10
C LYS A 376 37.68 18.00 -16.29
N LYS A 377 37.95 16.82 -16.84
CA LYS A 377 37.15 16.24 -17.93
C LYS A 377 35.70 15.98 -17.49
N GLN A 378 35.50 15.44 -16.29
CA GLN A 378 34.16 15.21 -15.74
C GLN A 378 33.44 16.52 -15.41
N LEU A 379 34.15 17.54 -14.91
CA LEU A 379 33.60 18.89 -14.73
C LEU A 379 33.03 19.46 -16.05
N LEU A 380 33.74 19.27 -17.16
CA LEU A 380 33.36 19.81 -18.48
C LEU A 380 32.36 18.92 -19.24
N SER A 381 32.10 17.70 -18.77
CA SER A 381 31.13 16.80 -19.40
C SER A 381 29.71 17.36 -19.35
N LYS A 382 28.85 16.97 -20.31
CA LYS A 382 27.41 17.27 -20.24
C LYS A 382 26.73 16.35 -19.24
N GLY A 383 25.85 16.89 -18.39
CA GLY A 383 25.15 16.09 -17.39
C GLY A 383 26.02 15.76 -16.17
N LEU A 384 25.40 15.16 -15.14
CA LEU A 384 26.15 14.60 -14.01
C LEU A 384 26.65 13.20 -14.36
N VAL A 385 27.95 12.99 -14.25
CA VAL A 385 28.54 11.66 -14.33
C VAL A 385 28.12 10.87 -13.09
N GLY A 386 27.47 9.73 -13.29
CA GLY A 386 27.05 8.82 -12.22
C GLY A 386 28.23 8.32 -11.38
N GLN A 387 27.92 7.81 -10.20
CA GLN A 387 28.86 7.20 -9.27
C GLN A 387 28.53 5.71 -9.13
N GLU A 388 29.54 4.86 -9.20
CA GLU A 388 29.35 3.43 -8.92
C GLU A 388 29.36 3.18 -7.41
N GLY A 389 28.30 2.58 -6.90
CA GLY A 389 28.13 2.30 -5.47
C GLY A 389 27.60 3.49 -4.65
N LYS A 390 27.16 3.19 -3.41
CA LYS A 390 26.52 4.16 -2.50
C LYS A 390 27.47 4.80 -1.48
N TYR A 391 28.74 4.38 -1.46
CA TYR A 391 29.67 4.72 -0.39
C TYR A 391 30.58 5.91 -0.70
N HIS A 392 30.31 6.70 -1.73
CA HIS A 392 31.08 7.92 -2.00
C HIS A 392 30.93 8.92 -0.85
N CYS A 393 32.02 9.56 -0.46
CA CYS A 393 31.98 10.58 0.58
C CYS A 393 31.01 11.72 0.22
N VAL A 394 30.94 12.10 -1.05
CA VAL A 394 29.87 12.95 -1.61
C VAL A 394 29.03 12.08 -2.55
N ASN A 395 27.88 11.61 -2.09
CA ASN A 395 26.99 10.74 -2.85
C ASN A 395 25.90 11.58 -3.54
N ILE A 396 25.87 11.52 -4.88
CA ILE A 396 25.00 12.38 -5.71
C ILE A 396 23.96 11.61 -6.53
N ASN A 397 23.52 10.43 -6.05
CA ASN A 397 22.55 9.56 -6.73
C ASN A 397 21.51 10.37 -7.52
N ALA A 398 21.51 10.19 -8.84
CA ALA A 398 20.82 11.07 -9.77
C ALA A 398 19.30 11.13 -9.56
N THR A 399 18.71 10.06 -9.00
CA THR A 399 17.27 9.98 -8.70
C THR A 399 16.94 10.36 -7.27
N ALA A 400 17.94 10.63 -6.42
CA ALA A 400 17.73 11.02 -5.04
C ALA A 400 17.41 12.52 -4.93
N PRO A 401 16.51 12.93 -4.02
CA PRO A 401 16.16 14.33 -3.81
C PRO A 401 17.24 15.12 -3.07
N THR A 402 18.33 14.48 -2.65
CA THR A 402 19.40 15.10 -1.87
C THR A 402 20.78 14.74 -2.40
N VAL A 403 21.76 15.60 -2.10
CA VAL A 403 23.19 15.29 -2.19
C VAL A 403 23.65 14.94 -0.78
N GLU A 404 24.21 13.75 -0.60
CA GLU A 404 24.56 13.22 0.72
C GLU A 404 26.07 13.36 0.98
N LEU A 405 26.41 14.00 2.10
CA LEU A 405 27.76 14.15 2.61
C LEU A 405 27.99 13.13 3.73
N ARG A 406 28.69 12.03 3.40
CA ARG A 406 28.86 10.86 4.27
C ARG A 406 30.14 10.86 5.09
N MET A 407 31.04 11.83 4.90
CA MET A 407 32.45 11.72 5.33
C MET A 407 32.69 11.79 6.83
N PHE A 408 31.74 12.29 7.61
CA PHE A 408 32.01 12.69 8.99
C PHE A 408 31.98 11.49 9.92
N ARG A 409 33.01 11.34 10.76
CA ARG A 409 32.96 10.42 11.89
C ARG A 409 31.91 10.91 12.88
N GLY A 410 31.10 9.98 13.41
CA GLY A 410 30.13 10.24 14.44
C GLY A 410 30.69 11.04 15.64
N THR A 411 29.81 11.78 16.30
CA THR A 411 30.14 12.49 17.53
C THR A 411 28.90 12.86 18.32
N LEU A 412 29.03 12.84 19.65
CA LEU A 412 28.06 13.46 20.56
C LEU A 412 28.59 14.77 21.17
N ASN A 413 29.75 15.25 20.71
CA ASN A 413 30.28 16.54 21.15
C ASN A 413 29.54 17.65 20.40
N TYR A 414 28.77 18.46 21.13
CA TYR A 414 27.97 19.55 20.57
C TYR A 414 28.75 20.49 19.64
N LYS A 415 29.94 20.95 20.04
CA LYS A 415 30.74 21.90 19.25
C LYS A 415 31.17 21.27 17.91
N ARG A 416 31.62 20.02 17.94
CA ARG A 416 32.02 19.29 16.72
C ARG A 416 30.82 18.95 15.83
N PHE A 417 29.70 18.57 16.43
CA PHE A 417 28.46 18.30 15.70
C PHE A 417 27.99 19.55 14.93
N LEU A 418 27.93 20.72 15.58
CA LEU A 418 27.57 21.95 14.89
C LEU A 418 28.62 22.42 13.88
N ALA A 419 29.91 22.22 14.15
CA ALA A 419 30.95 22.50 13.15
C ALA A 419 30.73 21.66 11.87
N THR A 420 30.29 20.40 11.98
CA THR A 420 29.91 19.57 10.84
C THR A 420 28.74 20.16 10.05
N LEU A 421 27.65 20.56 10.72
CA LEU A 421 26.50 21.15 10.03
C LEU A 421 26.85 22.47 9.34
N GLN A 422 27.60 23.32 10.04
CA GLN A 422 28.08 24.60 9.49
C GLN A 422 29.04 24.39 8.32
N PHE A 423 29.91 23.38 8.36
CA PHE A 423 30.76 23.02 7.22
C PHE A 423 29.92 22.67 5.99
N CYS A 424 28.86 21.87 6.16
CA CYS A 424 28.00 21.45 5.06
C CYS A 424 27.23 22.64 4.45
N ASP A 425 26.62 23.48 5.29
CA ASP A 425 25.92 24.70 4.85
C ASP A 425 26.88 25.68 4.16
N ALA A 426 28.06 25.92 4.77
CA ALA A 426 29.09 26.79 4.20
C ALA A 426 29.56 26.28 2.84
N LEU A 427 29.85 24.99 2.73
CA LEU A 427 30.32 24.38 1.49
C LEU A 427 29.26 24.50 0.38
N ALA A 428 27.99 24.25 0.71
CA ALA A 428 26.88 24.38 -0.23
C ALA A 428 26.75 25.79 -0.81
N HIS A 429 26.92 26.81 0.02
CA HIS A 429 26.87 28.21 -0.41
C HIS A 429 28.13 28.65 -1.15
N PHE A 430 29.30 28.20 -0.69
CA PHE A 430 30.58 28.53 -1.30
C PHE A 430 30.65 28.08 -2.76
N VAL A 431 30.17 26.86 -3.08
CA VAL A 431 30.20 26.34 -4.47
C VAL A 431 29.34 27.15 -5.44
N LYS A 432 28.36 27.91 -4.94
CA LYS A 432 27.56 28.83 -5.76
C LYS A 432 28.37 30.03 -6.24
N VAL A 433 29.20 30.58 -5.36
CA VAL A 433 29.91 31.85 -5.62
C VAL A 433 31.33 31.67 -6.14
N VAL A 434 31.99 30.55 -5.83
CA VAL A 434 33.37 30.30 -6.27
C VAL A 434 33.44 29.91 -7.76
N SER A 435 34.45 30.39 -8.47
CA SER A 435 34.71 29.98 -9.85
C SER A 435 35.24 28.54 -9.91
N ALA A 436 34.90 27.80 -10.96
CA ALA A 436 35.43 26.45 -11.16
C ALA A 436 36.96 26.42 -11.37
N VAL A 437 37.52 27.51 -11.90
CA VAL A 437 38.97 27.66 -12.08
C VAL A 437 39.69 27.76 -10.74
N SER A 438 39.13 28.51 -9.79
CA SER A 438 39.67 28.62 -8.43
C SER A 438 39.68 27.27 -7.71
N LEU A 439 38.65 26.44 -7.92
CA LEU A 439 38.53 25.11 -7.31
C LEU A 439 39.57 24.10 -7.76
N LEU A 440 40.17 24.27 -8.94
CA LEU A 440 41.23 23.38 -9.42
C LEU A 440 42.55 23.55 -8.64
N LYS A 441 42.70 24.65 -7.88
CA LYS A 441 43.92 24.97 -7.14
C LYS A 441 43.83 24.43 -5.71
N LYS A 442 44.95 23.96 -5.14
CA LYS A 442 45.04 23.54 -3.72
C LYS A 442 44.77 24.68 -2.72
N THR A 443 44.91 25.93 -3.16
CA THR A 443 44.54 27.13 -2.38
C THR A 443 43.02 27.32 -2.25
N SER A 444 42.20 26.52 -2.95
CA SER A 444 40.75 26.58 -2.83
C SER A 444 40.23 26.30 -1.42
N TRP A 445 40.95 25.52 -0.62
CA TRP A 445 40.63 25.35 0.80
C TRP A 445 40.76 26.64 1.59
N ASP A 446 41.83 27.40 1.37
CA ASP A 446 42.07 28.65 2.10
C ASP A 446 41.05 29.71 1.66
N LEU A 447 40.74 29.76 0.35
CA LEU A 447 39.61 30.56 -0.15
C LEU A 447 38.28 30.20 0.50
N PHE A 448 38.02 28.91 0.76
CA PHE A 448 36.82 28.46 1.45
C PHE A 448 36.79 28.92 2.92
N LYS A 449 37.89 28.77 3.66
CA LYS A 449 38.00 29.24 5.04
C LYS A 449 37.78 30.75 5.13
N ASP A 450 38.49 31.53 4.32
CA ASP A 450 38.41 32.99 4.30
C ASP A 450 36.98 33.45 3.94
N TRP A 451 36.35 32.77 2.99
CA TRP A 451 34.97 33.06 2.61
C TRP A 451 34.00 32.74 3.75
N ALA A 452 34.16 31.60 4.42
CA ALA A 452 33.30 31.17 5.52
C ALA A 452 33.43 32.10 6.73
N GLU A 453 34.63 32.55 7.05
CA GLU A 453 34.89 33.49 8.15
C GLU A 453 34.16 34.81 7.94
N LYS A 454 34.22 35.35 6.71
CA LYS A 454 33.52 36.59 6.31
C LYS A 454 31.99 36.49 6.32
N GLN A 455 31.41 35.29 6.43
CA GLN A 455 29.95 35.16 6.51
C GLN A 455 29.42 35.48 7.92
N HIS A 456 30.27 35.52 8.95
CA HIS A 456 29.90 35.78 10.35
C HIS A 456 28.76 34.90 10.90
N ARG A 457 28.48 33.75 10.28
CA ARG A 457 27.39 32.83 10.65
C ARG A 457 27.85 31.40 10.99
N TYR A 458 29.15 31.13 10.92
CA TYR A 458 29.73 29.79 11.09
C TYR A 458 30.70 29.69 12.29
N GLU A 459 30.32 30.26 13.44
CA GLU A 459 31.17 30.35 14.64
C GLU A 459 31.82 29.02 15.07
N HIS A 460 31.07 27.91 15.07
CA HIS A 460 31.59 26.60 15.48
C HIS A 460 32.56 26.02 14.45
N LEU A 461 32.30 26.25 13.17
CA LEU A 461 33.20 25.85 12.08
C LEU A 461 34.54 26.60 12.16
N ILE A 462 34.49 27.93 12.29
CA ILE A 462 35.71 28.76 12.32
C ILE A 462 36.58 28.39 13.53
N ARG A 463 35.99 28.30 14.72
CA ARG A 463 36.70 27.82 15.91
C ARG A 463 37.28 26.41 15.74
N TYR A 464 36.59 25.55 15.00
CA TYR A 464 37.10 24.20 14.75
C TYR A 464 38.30 24.20 13.81
N PHE A 465 38.38 25.13 12.86
CA PHE A 465 39.58 25.31 12.03
C PHE A 465 40.78 25.80 12.86
N GLU A 466 40.57 26.76 13.76
CA GLU A 466 41.64 27.34 14.60
C GLU A 466 42.22 26.35 15.60
N THR A 467 41.38 25.51 16.22
CA THR A 467 41.79 24.62 17.31
C THR A 467 42.52 23.34 16.88
N LYS A 468 42.59 23.05 15.57
CA LYS A 468 42.98 21.72 15.05
C LYS A 468 43.88 21.75 13.81
N LEU A 469 44.42 22.92 13.42
CA LEU A 469 45.40 23.08 12.33
C LEU A 469 46.84 23.36 12.82
N VAL A 470 47.13 23.13 14.11
CA VAL A 470 48.49 23.00 14.65
C VAL A 470 48.80 21.52 14.86
#